data_AF-A0A969WQH5-F1
#
_entry.id   AF-A0A969WQH5-F1
#
_cell.length_a   1.000
_cell.length_b   1.000
_cell.length_c   1.000
_cell.angle_alpha   90.00
_cell.angle_beta   90.00
_cell.angle_gamma   90.00
#
_symmetry.space_group_name_H-M   'P 1'
#
loop_
_entity.id
_entity.type
_entity.pdbx_description
1 polymer ?
#
loop_
_entity_poly.entity_id
_entity_poly.type
_entity_poly.pdbx_seq_one_letter_code
_entity_poly.pdbx_strand_id
1 'polypeptide(L)' 'LVRGKGLLNAVVVTPKNGKEAIDVCYEMAKNGVLAKPTHKHIIRFAPPLVISEKDLRDAIEIIKKSFAAFD' A
#
# COMPACT_ATOMS: atom_id res chain seq x y z
N LEU A 1 9.79 3.92 6.75
CA LEU A 1 10.85 3.50 5.78
C LEU A 1 10.18 2.99 4.51
N VAL A 2 10.60 3.45 3.34
CA VAL A 2 10.17 2.93 2.02
C VAL A 2 11.36 2.25 1.37
N ARG A 3 11.16 1.05 0.80
CA ARG A 3 12.25 0.28 0.15
C ARG A 3 11.72 -0.57 -1.01
N GLY A 4 12.58 -0.88 -1.98
CA GLY A 4 12.23 -1.79 -3.06
C GLY A 4 13.23 -1.79 -4.22
N LYS A 5 13.01 -2.69 -5.18
CA LYS A 5 13.73 -2.75 -6.46
C LYS A 5 12.78 -3.23 -7.56
N GLY A 6 12.74 -2.51 -8.69
CA GLY A 6 11.76 -2.75 -9.74
C GLY A 6 10.33 -2.57 -9.24
N LEU A 7 9.44 -3.52 -9.55
CA LEU A 7 8.04 -3.49 -9.09
C LEU A 7 7.82 -4.18 -7.73
N LEU A 8 8.86 -4.71 -7.08
CA LEU A 8 8.76 -5.24 -5.72
C LEU A 8 9.14 -4.15 -4.71
N ASN A 9 8.12 -3.49 -4.16
CA ASN A 9 8.26 -2.37 -3.23
C ASN A 9 7.56 -2.65 -1.89
N ALA A 10 7.99 -1.97 -0.84
CA ALA A 10 7.42 -2.11 0.49
C ALA A 10 7.48 -0.81 1.29
N VAL A 11 6.44 -0.61 2.10
CA VAL A 11 6.34 0.49 3.07
C VAL A 11 6.26 -0.12 4.47
N VAL A 12 7.18 0.30 5.33
CA VAL A 12 7.16 -0.03 6.77
C VAL A 12 6.28 0.98 7.47
N VAL A 13 5.22 0.49 8.12
CA VAL A 13 4.22 1.26 8.85
C VAL A 13 4.45 1.09 10.34
N THR A 14 4.61 2.19 11.06
CA THR A 14 4.62 2.18 12.52
C THR A 14 3.18 2.31 13.02
N PRO A 15 2.68 1.40 13.87
CA PRO A 15 1.35 1.53 14.45
C PRO A 15 1.20 2.87 15.19
N LYS A 16 0.05 3.54 15.02
CA LYS A 16 -0.30 4.78 15.73
C LYS A 16 -1.80 4.89 15.91
N ASN A 17 -2.24 5.53 17.00
CA ASN A 17 -3.67 5.77 17.29
C ASN A 17 -4.53 4.49 17.25
N GLY A 18 -3.98 3.35 17.65
CA GLY A 18 -4.65 2.04 17.58
C GLY A 18 -4.79 1.46 16.17
N LYS A 19 -4.29 2.14 15.13
CA LYS A 19 -4.27 1.65 13.74
C LYS A 19 -2.95 0.92 13.45
N GLU A 20 -3.04 -0.22 12.78
CA GLU A 20 -1.93 -1.02 12.26
C GLU A 20 -1.89 -0.98 10.72
N ALA A 21 -0.88 -1.63 10.12
CA ALA A 21 -0.73 -1.68 8.67
C ALA A 21 -1.95 -2.31 7.95
N ILE A 22 -2.70 -3.17 8.64
CA ILE A 22 -3.90 -3.80 8.09
C ILE A 22 -5.03 -2.78 7.85
N ASP A 23 -5.13 -1.75 8.68
CA ASP A 23 -6.16 -0.71 8.55
C ASP A 23 -5.94 0.11 7.27
N VAL A 24 -4.69 0.40 6.94
CA VAL A 24 -4.32 1.01 5.65
C VAL A 24 -4.72 0.08 4.49
N CYS A 25 -4.49 -1.23 4.63
CA CYS A 25 -4.88 -2.20 3.60
C CYS A 25 -6.39 -2.30 3.41
N TYR A 26 -7.18 -2.18 4.49
CA TYR A 26 -8.64 -2.11 4.37
C TYR A 26 -9.09 -0.83 3.68
N GLU A 27 -8.44 0.30 3.96
CA GLU A 27 -8.76 1.55 3.28
C GLU A 27 -8.38 1.51 1.79
N MET A 28 -7.24 0.91 1.44
CA MET A 28 -6.88 0.64 0.05
C MET A 28 -7.93 -0.25 -0.64
N ALA A 29 -8.40 -1.30 0.04
CA ALA A 29 -9.40 -2.22 -0.52
C ALA A 29 -10.73 -1.50 -0.84
N LYS A 30 -11.20 -0.60 0.04
CA LYS A 30 -12.39 0.23 -0.22
C LYS A 30 -12.20 1.15 -1.43
N ASN A 31 -10.98 1.66 -1.61
CA ASN A 31 -10.65 2.57 -2.71
C ASN A 31 -10.25 1.85 -4.01
N GLY A 32 -10.22 0.51 -4.04
CA GLY A 32 -9.99 -0.28 -5.24
C GLY A 32 -8.58 -0.85 -5.42
N VAL A 33 -7.72 -0.83 -4.40
CA VAL A 33 -6.39 -1.45 -4.42
C VAL A 33 -6.28 -2.55 -3.35
N LEU A 34 -5.91 -3.75 -3.76
CA LEU A 34 -5.66 -4.85 -2.84
C LEU A 34 -4.19 -4.93 -2.47
N ALA A 35 -3.92 -4.95 -1.16
CA ALA A 35 -2.60 -5.22 -0.60
C ALA A 35 -2.74 -5.98 0.72
N LYS A 36 -1.67 -6.64 1.15
CA LYS A 36 -1.62 -7.37 2.43
C LYS A 36 -0.35 -7.00 3.19
N PRO A 37 -0.43 -6.78 4.52
CA PRO A 37 0.76 -6.61 5.32
C PRO A 37 1.45 -7.95 5.60
N THR A 38 2.75 -7.90 5.80
CA THR A 38 3.62 -8.98 6.28
C THR A 38 4.22 -8.59 7.62
N HIS A 39 4.48 -9.58 8.49
CA HIS A 39 4.99 -9.35 9.85
C HIS A 39 4.21 -8.28 10.64
N LYS A 40 2.92 -8.08 10.34
CA LYS A 40 1.99 -7.05 10.89
C LYS A 40 2.26 -5.59 10.50
N HIS A 41 3.48 -5.20 10.15
CA HIS A 41 3.87 -3.78 10.03
C HIS A 41 4.46 -3.40 8.66
N ILE A 42 4.51 -4.31 7.69
CA ILE A 42 5.11 -4.05 6.36
C ILE A 42 4.09 -4.33 5.27
N ILE A 43 3.70 -3.32 4.49
CA ILE A 43 2.84 -3.48 3.32
C ILE A 43 3.73 -3.71 2.10
N ARG A 44 3.50 -4.80 1.35
CA ARG A 44 4.22 -5.10 0.11
C ARG A 44 3.36 -4.79 -1.11
N PHE A 45 3.97 -4.12 -2.08
CA PHE A 45 3.40 -3.83 -3.39
C PHE A 45 4.20 -4.60 -4.43
N ALA A 46 3.52 -5.54 -5.09
CA ALA A 46 4.07 -6.37 -6.16
C ALA A 46 3.00 -6.54 -7.24
N PRO A 47 2.72 -5.49 -8.03
CA PRO A 47 1.73 -5.57 -9.11
C PRO A 47 2.19 -6.55 -10.20
N PRO A 48 1.27 -7.06 -11.03
CA PRO A 48 1.62 -7.84 -12.21
C PRO A 48 2.60 -7.08 -13.11
N LEU A 49 3.58 -7.77 -13.70
CA LEU A 49 4.58 -7.14 -14.59
C LEU A 49 3.97 -6.58 -15.88
N VAL A 50 2.75 -7.01 -16.22
CA VAL A 50 1.98 -6.57 -17.38
C VAL A 50 1.12 -5.32 -17.09
N ILE A 51 1.21 -4.74 -15.88
CA ILE A 51 0.44 -3.55 -15.51
C ILE A 51 0.78 -2.37 -16.43
N SER A 52 -0.23 -1.62 -16.88
CA SER A 52 -0.02 -0.42 -17.69
C SER A 52 0.49 0.75 -16.84
N GLU A 53 1.18 1.71 -17.44
CA GLU A 53 1.61 2.92 -16.73
C GLU A 53 0.41 3.69 -16.15
N LYS A 54 -0.69 3.75 -16.89
CA LYS A 54 -1.92 4.42 -16.44
C LYS A 54 -2.47 3.76 -15.18
N ASP A 55 -2.66 2.44 -15.19
CA ASP A 55 -3.21 1.72 -14.02
C ASP A 55 -2.25 1.78 -12.84
N LEU A 56 -0.94 1.77 -13.09
CA LEU A 56 0.07 1.96 -12.06
C LEU A 56 -0.06 3.35 -11.40
N ARG A 57 -0.23 4.41 -12.19
CA ARG A 57 -0.43 5.77 -11.67
C ARG A 57 -1.74 5.89 -10.90
N ASP A 58 -2.83 5.32 -11.41
CA ASP A 58 -4.14 5.30 -10.73
C ASP A 58 -4.04 4.58 -9.37
N ALA A 59 -3.36 3.43 -9.33
CA ALA A 59 -3.12 2.68 -8.09
C ALA A 59 -2.27 3.47 -7.09
N ILE A 60 -1.25 4.20 -7.55
CA ILE A 60 -0.41 5.05 -6.69
C ILE A 60 -1.24 6.16 -6.03
N GLU A 61 -2.16 6.79 -6.75
CA GLU A 61 -3.05 7.81 -6.18
C GLU A 61 -4.03 7.22 -5.14
N ILE A 62 -4.56 6.02 -5.38
CA ILE A 62 -5.35 5.29 -4.38
C ILE A 62 -4.53 4.97 -3.13
N ILE A 63 -3.28 4.51 -3.31
CA ILE A 63 -2.36 4.23 -2.20
C ILE A 63 -2.13 5.50 -1.37
N LYS A 64 -1.80 6.63 -2.01
CA LYS A 64 -1.63 7.92 -1.33
C LYS A 64 -2.87 8.34 -0.55
N LYS A 65 -4.05 8.27 -1.18
CA LYS A 65 -5.34 8.58 -0.53
C LYS A 65 -5.58 7.73 0.71
N SER A 66 -5.26 6.44 0.63
CA SER A 66 -5.47 5.50 1.74
C SER A 66 -4.50 5.74 2.91
N PHE A 67 -3.25 6.12 2.60
CA PHE A 67 -2.30 6.55 3.63
C PHE A 67 -2.69 7.88 4.29
N ALA A 68 -3.29 8.82 3.57
CA ALA A 68 -3.78 10.07 4.16
C ALA A 68 -4.90 9.86 5.20
N ALA A 69 -5.71 8.80 5.05
CA ALA A 69 -6.72 8.42 6.04
C ALA A 69 -6.13 7.67 7.26
N PHE A 70 -4.89 7.19 7.15
CA PHE A 70 -4.16 6.59 8.25
C PHE A 70 -3.61 7.65 9.22
N ASP A 71 -3.47 8.90 8.76
CA ASP A 71 -2.87 9.95 9.57
C ASP A 71 -3.64 10.31 10.85
#